data_AF-G5ETI0-F1
#
_entry.id   AF-G5ETI0-F1
#
_cell.length_a   1.000
_cell.length_b   1.000
_cell.length_c   1.000
_cell.angle_alpha   90.00
_cell.angle_beta   90.00
_cell.angle_gamma   90.00
#
_symmetry.space_group_name_H-M   'P 1'
#
loop_
_entity.id
_entity.type
_entity.pdbx_description
1 polymer ?
#
loop_
_entity_poly.entity_id
_entity_poly.type
_entity_poly.pdbx_seq_one_letter_code
_entity_poly.pdbx_strand_id
1 'polypeptide(L)'
;MNSQPSSHNEQSLESISEYAQRTSSHAAAAADSVTDTFVHRILGVPGALIGSVQVPDPRPLIQRLNAWHYWWQAHLLDCVIDAGQRHLRGGDITAAQEELHRARALLRGINVRNYGRFANDYFDDMAWLTLAVGRMNSFCIELTGANDVAAQDAGAALFEQLAKGFSPVGGMSWRKSKRDFVNAAATAPTALAYARAGDPKTAAALMDWMNETLWDAERSLYIDGVNVRGDEYEYERSEFTYNQGTALGALLSLAASGVHCEVDPAERAERLIVGIVKHMTEEVEFLSGARRRILISHGDGDGGLFTGILVRYLGMAASSPLLSDEARALASTLVYSTARALWEGRREFDPNLPMNEYGIDPNEIRGKALVQFSPRFTEPMSKVVKPGAPVELSAQVQAWTIFETAARLAHARYLASHGF
;
A
#
# COMPACT_ATOMS: atom_id res chain seq x y z
N MET A 1 26.73 11.32 43.18
CA MET A 1 25.58 10.39 43.16
C MET A 1 25.37 9.97 41.72
N ASN A 2 25.91 8.81 41.33
CA ASN A 2 25.65 8.20 40.04
C ASN A 2 24.23 7.64 40.10
N SER A 3 23.28 8.32 39.46
CA SER A 3 21.98 7.73 39.13
C SER A 3 22.23 6.66 38.07
N GLN A 4 22.30 5.40 38.50
CA GLN A 4 22.17 4.28 37.57
C GLN A 4 20.82 4.40 36.86
N PRO A 5 20.75 4.24 35.54
CA PRO A 5 19.48 4.09 34.84
C PRO A 5 18.72 2.92 35.49
N SER A 6 17.45 3.13 35.82
CA SER A 6 16.61 2.07 36.40
C SER A 6 16.49 0.91 35.41
N SER A 7 16.73 -0.33 35.85
CA SER A 7 16.67 -1.55 35.04
C SER A 7 15.36 -1.74 34.25
N HIS A 8 14.25 -1.18 34.73
CA HIS A 8 12.97 -1.17 34.01
C HIS A 8 12.99 -0.32 32.73
N ASN A 9 13.75 0.79 32.72
CA ASN A 9 13.87 1.65 31.55
C ASN A 9 14.76 0.99 30.49
N GLU A 10 15.87 0.37 30.90
CA GLU A 10 16.75 -0.42 30.02
C GLU A 10 16.00 -1.61 29.40
N GLN A 11 15.28 -2.40 30.19
CA GLN A 11 14.45 -3.52 29.68
C GLN A 11 13.34 -3.05 28.73
N SER A 12 12.76 -1.87 28.95
CA SER A 12 11.74 -1.31 28.06
C SER A 12 12.34 -0.85 26.72
N LEU A 13 13.55 -0.30 26.74
CA LEU A 13 14.27 0.14 25.54
C LEU A 13 14.80 -1.05 24.72
N GLU A 14 15.33 -2.09 25.39
CA GLU A 14 15.68 -3.35 24.75
C GLU A 14 14.46 -3.98 24.06
N SER A 15 13.31 -4.00 24.74
CA SER A 15 12.05 -4.49 24.16
C SER A 15 11.60 -3.69 22.92
N ILE A 16 11.76 -2.36 22.92
CA ILE A 16 11.43 -1.50 21.77
C ILE A 16 12.39 -1.73 20.61
N SER A 17 13.69 -1.86 20.89
CA SER A 17 14.72 -2.14 19.88
C SER A 17 14.51 -3.51 19.22
N GLU A 18 14.29 -4.55 20.02
CA GLU A 18 13.94 -5.89 19.52
C GLU A 18 12.67 -5.87 18.66
N TYR A 19 11.66 -5.11 19.07
CA TYR A 19 10.43 -4.94 18.31
C TYR A 19 10.67 -4.27 16.96
N ALA A 20 11.46 -3.20 16.92
CA ALA A 20 11.84 -2.50 15.68
C ALA A 20 12.64 -3.41 14.75
N GLN A 21 13.62 -4.15 15.27
CA GLN A 21 14.40 -5.10 14.49
C GLN A 21 13.52 -6.23 13.92
N ARG A 22 12.61 -6.78 14.74
CA ARG A 22 11.69 -7.84 14.31
C ARG A 22 10.72 -7.38 13.22
N THR A 23 10.11 -6.21 13.37
CA THR A 23 9.22 -5.67 12.33
C THR A 23 9.99 -5.38 11.03
N SER A 24 11.22 -4.89 11.13
CA SER A 24 12.11 -4.71 9.97
C SER A 24 12.46 -6.03 9.28
N SER A 25 12.73 -7.11 10.04
CA SER A 25 13.02 -8.42 9.44
C SER A 25 11.79 -9.03 8.75
N HIS A 26 10.59 -8.81 9.30
CA HIS A 26 9.34 -9.24 8.65
C HIS A 26 9.13 -8.52 7.30
N ALA A 27 9.41 -7.21 7.26
CA ALA A 27 9.35 -6.42 6.04
C ALA A 27 10.37 -6.87 5.00
N ALA A 28 11.61 -7.15 5.42
CA ALA A 28 12.64 -7.71 4.54
C ALA A 28 12.26 -9.08 3.99
N ALA A 29 11.71 -9.98 4.82
CA ALA A 29 11.25 -11.29 4.38
C ALA A 29 10.13 -11.19 3.34
N ALA A 30 9.19 -10.26 3.50
CA ALA A 30 8.14 -10.00 2.52
C ALA A 30 8.70 -9.42 1.21
N ALA A 31 9.64 -8.47 1.30
CA ALA A 31 10.33 -7.91 0.14
C ALA A 31 11.00 -9.00 -0.70
N ASP A 32 11.88 -9.78 -0.07
CA ASP A 32 12.60 -10.88 -0.70
C ASP A 32 11.64 -11.89 -1.34
N SER A 33 10.56 -12.26 -0.63
CA SER A 33 9.60 -13.24 -1.13
C SER A 33 8.88 -12.74 -2.38
N VAL A 34 8.48 -11.46 -2.41
CA VAL A 34 7.82 -10.87 -3.58
C VAL A 34 8.80 -10.68 -4.73
N THR A 35 9.99 -10.14 -4.48
CA THR A 35 10.97 -9.87 -5.54
C THR A 35 11.51 -11.15 -6.16
N ASP A 36 11.79 -12.17 -5.34
CA ASP A 36 12.40 -13.42 -5.81
C ASP A 36 11.37 -14.33 -6.51
N THR A 37 10.10 -14.24 -6.11
CA THR A 37 9.03 -15.10 -6.67
C THR A 37 8.35 -14.48 -7.89
N PHE A 38 8.02 -13.19 -7.85
CA PHE A 38 7.13 -12.58 -8.84
C PHE A 38 7.84 -11.68 -9.85
N VAL A 39 8.94 -11.02 -9.47
CA VAL A 39 9.57 -10.00 -10.31
C VAL A 39 10.54 -10.63 -11.29
N HIS A 40 10.35 -10.37 -12.58
CA HIS A 40 11.21 -10.91 -13.63
C HIS A 40 11.47 -9.88 -14.73
N ARG A 41 12.47 -10.17 -15.57
CA ARG A 41 12.77 -9.34 -16.75
C ARG A 41 11.72 -9.54 -17.84
N ILE A 42 11.41 -8.49 -18.56
CA ILE A 42 10.67 -8.60 -19.83
C ILE A 42 11.64 -9.14 -20.89
N LEU A 43 11.29 -10.26 -21.52
CA LEU A 43 12.15 -10.91 -22.52
C LEU A 43 12.46 -9.94 -23.67
N GLY A 44 13.75 -9.81 -24.00
CA GLY A 44 14.21 -8.96 -25.10
C GLY A 44 14.28 -7.45 -24.81
N VAL A 45 13.95 -7.01 -23.58
CA VAL A 45 14.01 -5.59 -23.19
C VAL A 45 14.99 -5.41 -22.02
N PRO A 46 16.25 -5.04 -22.29
CA PRO A 46 17.26 -4.86 -21.23
C PRO A 46 16.77 -3.84 -20.20
N GLY A 47 16.93 -4.09 -18.91
CA GLY A 47 16.59 -3.11 -17.86
C GLY A 47 15.08 -2.83 -17.65
N ALA A 48 14.19 -3.69 -18.15
CA ALA A 48 12.76 -3.65 -17.83
C ALA A 48 12.37 -4.84 -16.94
N LEU A 49 11.79 -4.54 -15.78
CA LEU A 49 11.25 -5.51 -14.83
C LEU A 49 9.73 -5.44 -14.78
N ILE A 50 9.09 -6.57 -14.50
CA ILE A 50 7.64 -6.65 -14.30
C ILE A 50 7.33 -7.74 -13.27
N GLY A 51 6.26 -7.57 -12.51
CA GLY A 51 5.72 -8.59 -11.62
C GLY A 51 4.74 -9.50 -12.36
N SER A 52 4.92 -10.82 -12.20
CA SER A 52 3.93 -11.83 -12.59
C SER A 52 2.62 -11.61 -11.83
N VAL A 53 1.48 -11.85 -12.46
CA VAL A 53 0.16 -11.73 -11.79
C VAL A 53 -0.04 -12.82 -10.74
N GLN A 54 0.49 -14.02 -10.98
CA GLN A 54 0.41 -15.15 -10.06
C GLN A 54 1.58 -16.12 -10.26
N VAL A 55 1.94 -16.88 -9.23
CA VAL A 55 3.01 -17.89 -9.27
C VAL A 55 2.62 -19.15 -8.45
N PRO A 56 2.79 -20.38 -8.99
CA PRO A 56 3.05 -20.66 -10.40
C PRO A 56 1.87 -20.21 -11.27
N ASP A 57 2.13 -19.89 -12.53
CA ASP A 57 1.09 -19.51 -13.48
C ASP A 57 0.76 -20.68 -14.42
N PRO A 58 -0.31 -21.45 -14.17
CA PRO A 58 -0.68 -22.62 -14.97
C PRO A 58 -1.26 -22.26 -16.33
N ARG A 59 -1.49 -20.97 -16.61
CA ARG A 59 -2.14 -20.52 -17.84
C ARG A 59 -1.23 -20.73 -19.06
N PRO A 60 -1.80 -20.96 -20.25
CA PRO A 60 -1.05 -21.00 -21.52
C PRO A 60 -0.23 -19.72 -21.74
N LEU A 61 0.92 -19.82 -22.41
CA LEU A 61 1.85 -18.69 -22.61
C LEU A 61 1.16 -17.44 -23.18
N ILE A 62 0.26 -17.58 -24.15
CA ILE A 62 -0.47 -16.45 -24.74
C ILE A 62 -1.33 -15.73 -23.69
N GLN A 63 -2.01 -16.48 -22.81
CA GLN A 63 -2.80 -15.89 -21.73
C GLN A 63 -1.91 -15.20 -20.70
N ARG A 64 -0.76 -15.80 -20.35
CA ARG A 64 0.23 -15.17 -19.45
C ARG A 64 0.78 -13.87 -20.02
N LEU A 65 1.05 -13.84 -21.33
CA LEU A 65 1.51 -12.65 -22.05
C LEU A 65 0.40 -11.62 -22.28
N ASN A 66 -0.86 -11.91 -21.95
CA ASN A 66 -1.98 -10.95 -22.03
C ASN A 66 -2.46 -10.51 -20.64
N ALA A 67 -2.40 -11.39 -19.64
CA ALA A 67 -2.79 -11.09 -18.27
C ALA A 67 -1.79 -10.11 -17.64
N TRP A 68 -2.29 -8.92 -17.31
CA TRP A 68 -1.50 -7.87 -16.69
C TRP A 68 -2.44 -6.87 -16.00
N HIS A 69 -2.08 -6.48 -14.78
CA HIS A 69 -2.81 -5.49 -14.00
C HIS A 69 -1.90 -4.27 -13.79
N TYR A 70 -2.21 -3.17 -14.48
CA TYR A 70 -1.43 -1.93 -14.45
C TYR A 70 -1.23 -1.45 -13.01
N TRP A 71 -2.31 -1.33 -12.25
CA TRP A 71 -2.28 -0.76 -10.91
C TRP A 71 -1.62 -1.69 -9.87
N TRP A 72 -1.64 -3.01 -10.07
CA TRP A 72 -0.86 -3.93 -9.22
C TRP A 72 0.64 -3.64 -9.34
N GLN A 73 1.12 -3.29 -10.55
CA GLN A 73 2.51 -2.91 -10.75
C GLN A 73 2.85 -1.55 -10.11
N ALA A 74 1.89 -0.62 -10.08
CA ALA A 74 2.08 0.65 -9.37
C ALA A 74 2.28 0.42 -7.85
N HIS A 75 1.52 -0.51 -7.25
CA HIS A 75 1.69 -0.86 -5.84
C HIS A 75 2.94 -1.72 -5.56
N LEU A 76 3.36 -2.56 -6.51
CA LEU A 76 4.65 -3.24 -6.45
C LEU A 76 5.81 -2.23 -6.47
N LEU A 77 5.73 -1.20 -7.33
CA LEU A 77 6.69 -0.09 -7.35
C LEU A 77 6.70 0.65 -6.00
N ASP A 78 5.53 0.93 -5.41
CA ASP A 78 5.43 1.51 -4.07
C ASP A 78 6.16 0.70 -2.99
N CYS A 79 6.09 -0.63 -3.05
CA CYS A 79 6.74 -1.51 -2.08
C CYS A 79 8.27 -1.56 -2.24
N VAL A 80 8.76 -1.57 -3.48
CA VAL A 80 10.20 -1.42 -3.77
C VAL A 80 10.73 -0.09 -3.23
N ILE A 81 9.95 0.99 -3.36
CA ILE A 81 10.29 2.29 -2.75
C ILE A 81 10.28 2.19 -1.23
N ASP A 82 9.30 1.53 -0.61
CA ASP A 82 9.26 1.34 0.84
C ASP A 82 10.50 0.62 1.37
N ALA A 83 10.92 -0.47 0.70
CA ALA A 83 12.13 -1.21 1.05
C ALA A 83 13.39 -0.35 0.89
N GLY A 84 13.51 0.39 -0.22
CA GLY A 84 14.61 1.34 -0.42
C GLY A 84 14.69 2.40 0.68
N GLN A 85 13.55 2.97 1.08
CA GLN A 85 13.48 3.91 2.20
C GLN A 85 13.81 3.25 3.55
N ARG A 86 13.46 1.97 3.75
CA ARG A 86 13.86 1.21 4.95
C ARG A 86 15.38 1.01 5.00
N HIS A 87 16.02 0.64 3.89
CA HIS A 87 17.47 0.54 3.80
C HIS A 87 18.15 1.89 4.07
N LEU A 88 17.64 2.97 3.49
CA LEU A 88 18.16 4.32 3.71
C LEU A 88 18.09 4.74 5.20
N ARG A 89 16.95 4.51 5.88
CA ARG A 89 16.82 4.74 7.34
C ARG A 89 17.78 3.88 8.16
N GLY A 90 18.09 2.68 7.70
CA GLY A 90 19.06 1.77 8.31
C GLY A 90 20.53 2.13 8.02
N GLY A 91 20.80 3.14 7.18
CA GLY A 91 22.15 3.52 6.77
C GLY A 91 22.76 2.65 5.67
N ASP A 92 21.98 1.73 5.08
CA ASP A 92 22.43 0.86 3.99
C ASP A 92 22.18 1.54 2.63
N ILE A 93 23.09 2.45 2.28
CA ILE A 93 23.01 3.24 1.04
C ILE A 93 23.10 2.35 -0.20
N THR A 94 23.88 1.27 -0.16
CA THR A 94 24.05 0.36 -1.30
C THR A 94 22.73 -0.36 -1.59
N ALA A 95 22.09 -0.96 -0.60
CA ALA A 95 20.79 -1.60 -0.79
C ALA A 95 19.70 -0.59 -1.20
N ALA A 96 19.73 0.62 -0.65
CA ALA A 96 18.81 1.69 -1.07
C ALA A 96 18.99 2.06 -2.56
N GLN A 97 20.24 2.12 -3.04
CA GLN A 97 20.54 2.34 -4.46
C GLN A 97 20.04 1.19 -5.33
N GLU A 98 20.21 -0.06 -4.91
CA GLU A 98 19.70 -1.23 -5.64
C GLU A 98 18.18 -1.19 -5.80
N GLU A 99 17.45 -0.82 -4.75
CA GLU A 99 16.00 -0.66 -4.81
C GLU A 99 15.57 0.52 -5.69
N LEU A 100 16.32 1.63 -5.72
CA LEU A 100 16.07 2.71 -6.68
C LEU A 100 16.28 2.24 -8.15
N HIS A 101 17.30 1.43 -8.42
CA HIS A 101 17.49 0.83 -9.75
C HIS A 101 16.34 -0.14 -10.11
N ARG A 102 15.86 -0.93 -9.14
CA ARG A 102 14.71 -1.80 -9.31
C ARG A 102 13.44 -1.00 -9.61
N ALA A 103 13.21 0.10 -8.90
CA ALA A 103 12.09 1.02 -9.12
C ALA A 103 12.10 1.60 -10.55
N ARG A 104 13.27 2.08 -11.02
CA ARG A 104 13.45 2.55 -12.41
C ARG A 104 13.13 1.45 -13.42
N ALA A 105 13.59 0.23 -13.17
CA ALA A 105 13.36 -0.89 -14.07
C ALA A 105 11.90 -1.34 -14.10
N LEU A 106 11.18 -1.29 -12.97
CA LEU A 106 9.73 -1.53 -12.90
C LEU A 106 8.94 -0.45 -13.62
N LEU A 107 9.25 0.83 -13.39
CA LEU A 107 8.60 1.94 -14.10
C LEU A 107 8.74 1.80 -15.63
N ARG A 108 9.96 1.44 -16.07
CA ARG A 108 10.20 1.13 -17.48
C ARG A 108 9.41 -0.08 -17.96
N GLY A 109 9.29 -1.13 -17.16
CA GLY A 109 8.49 -2.30 -17.50
C GLY A 109 7.01 -1.98 -17.65
N ILE A 110 6.45 -1.14 -16.77
CA ILE A 110 5.08 -0.63 -16.88
C ILE A 110 4.89 0.13 -18.21
N ASN A 111 5.82 1.04 -18.54
CA ASN A 111 5.77 1.79 -19.80
C ASN A 111 5.80 0.86 -21.03
N VAL A 112 6.75 -0.07 -21.07
CA VAL A 112 6.90 -1.04 -22.17
C VAL A 112 5.67 -1.92 -22.30
N ARG A 113 5.15 -2.42 -21.17
CA ARG A 113 3.98 -3.30 -21.15
C ARG A 113 2.72 -2.57 -21.59
N ASN A 114 2.63 -1.27 -21.31
CA ASN A 114 1.58 -0.39 -21.78
C ASN A 114 1.90 0.28 -23.13
N TYR A 115 2.65 -0.39 -24.00
CA TYR A 115 2.93 0.05 -25.37
C TYR A 115 3.63 1.41 -25.49
N GLY A 116 4.57 1.70 -24.59
CA GLY A 116 5.41 2.90 -24.63
C GLY A 116 4.76 4.15 -24.03
N ARG A 117 3.61 4.02 -23.36
CA ARG A 117 2.86 5.15 -22.77
C ARG A 117 2.51 4.88 -21.31
N PHE A 118 2.30 5.93 -20.53
CA PHE A 118 1.75 5.81 -19.18
C PHE A 118 0.23 5.98 -19.12
N ALA A 119 -0.37 6.60 -20.15
CA ALA A 119 -1.80 6.78 -20.24
C ALA A 119 -2.55 5.42 -20.31
N ASN A 120 -3.60 5.29 -19.50
CA ASN A 120 -4.52 4.15 -19.44
C ASN A 120 -5.98 4.66 -19.65
N ASP A 121 -6.94 3.77 -19.85
CA ASP A 121 -8.38 4.11 -19.90
C ASP A 121 -8.92 4.47 -18.50
N TYR A 122 -8.37 3.85 -17.46
CA TYR A 122 -8.76 3.96 -16.06
C TYR A 122 -8.02 5.11 -15.35
N PHE A 123 -8.76 6.04 -14.74
CA PHE A 123 -8.18 7.22 -14.06
C PHE A 123 -7.61 6.90 -12.69
N ASP A 124 -8.24 5.98 -11.96
CA ASP A 124 -7.71 5.37 -10.75
C ASP A 124 -6.36 4.70 -11.00
N ASP A 125 -6.22 3.84 -12.02
CA ASP A 125 -4.95 3.22 -12.42
C ASP A 125 -3.83 4.28 -12.59
N MET A 126 -4.13 5.35 -13.33
CA MET A 126 -3.19 6.44 -13.56
C MET A 126 -2.88 7.22 -12.27
N ALA A 127 -3.86 7.42 -11.39
CA ALA A 127 -3.67 8.09 -10.11
C ALA A 127 -2.75 7.28 -9.17
N TRP A 128 -2.90 5.94 -9.14
CA TRP A 128 -2.00 5.06 -8.38
C TRP A 128 -0.56 5.15 -8.87
N LEU A 129 -0.33 5.09 -10.19
CA LEU A 129 1.01 5.26 -10.71
C LEU A 129 1.56 6.67 -10.46
N THR A 130 0.72 7.71 -10.53
CA THR A 130 1.11 9.09 -10.24
C THR A 130 1.65 9.23 -8.82
N LEU A 131 0.97 8.62 -7.84
CA LEU A 131 1.42 8.58 -6.46
C LEU A 131 2.76 7.83 -6.32
N ALA A 132 2.90 6.68 -6.96
CA ALA A 132 4.12 5.87 -6.90
C ALA A 132 5.33 6.60 -7.54
N VAL A 133 5.17 7.27 -8.69
CA VAL A 133 6.28 8.02 -9.31
C VAL A 133 6.64 9.29 -8.54
N GLY A 134 5.66 9.96 -7.92
CA GLY A 134 5.95 11.08 -7.00
C GLY A 134 6.77 10.62 -5.78
N ARG A 135 6.43 9.45 -5.22
CA ARG A 135 7.22 8.82 -4.15
C ARG A 135 8.61 8.40 -4.62
N MET A 136 8.72 7.82 -5.82
CA MET A 136 9.99 7.42 -6.41
C MET A 136 10.94 8.63 -6.57
N ASN A 137 10.41 9.75 -7.08
CA ASN A 137 11.20 10.97 -7.19
C ASN A 137 11.64 11.50 -5.82
N SER A 138 10.75 11.50 -4.84
CA SER A 138 11.06 11.92 -3.47
C SER A 138 12.15 11.05 -2.84
N PHE A 139 12.07 9.73 -3.02
CA PHE A 139 13.11 8.80 -2.57
C PHE A 139 14.45 9.02 -3.30
N CYS A 140 14.44 9.30 -4.60
CA CYS A 140 15.64 9.64 -5.34
C CYS A 140 16.31 10.93 -4.80
N ILE A 141 15.52 11.96 -4.47
CA ILE A 141 16.02 13.18 -3.85
C ILE A 141 16.62 12.87 -2.48
N GLU A 142 15.93 12.10 -1.64
CA GLU A 142 16.40 11.69 -0.31
C GLU A 142 17.75 10.97 -0.38
N LEU A 143 17.91 10.07 -1.37
CA LEU A 143 19.11 9.24 -1.53
C LEU A 143 20.28 9.95 -2.23
N THR A 144 19.99 10.83 -3.19
CA THR A 144 21.01 11.36 -4.12
C THR A 144 21.12 12.89 -4.15
N GLY A 145 20.16 13.60 -3.58
CA GLY A 145 20.04 15.06 -3.67
C GLY A 145 19.49 15.58 -5.01
N ALA A 146 19.11 14.70 -5.94
CA ALA A 146 18.63 15.07 -7.27
C ALA A 146 17.29 14.39 -7.64
N ASN A 147 16.54 15.04 -8.53
CA ASN A 147 15.32 14.48 -9.10
C ASN A 147 15.62 13.27 -9.99
N ASP A 148 14.67 12.35 -10.06
CA ASP A 148 14.66 11.26 -11.03
C ASP A 148 13.93 11.67 -12.30
N VAL A 149 14.67 11.77 -13.42
CA VAL A 149 14.11 12.23 -14.70
C VAL A 149 12.97 11.34 -15.19
N ALA A 150 13.11 10.02 -15.08
CA ALA A 150 12.08 9.09 -15.55
C ALA A 150 10.79 9.19 -14.73
N ALA A 151 10.92 9.39 -13.41
CA ALA A 151 9.77 9.63 -12.54
C ALA A 151 9.09 10.98 -12.86
N GLN A 152 9.87 12.04 -13.12
CA GLN A 152 9.34 13.35 -13.51
C GLN A 152 8.58 13.31 -14.84
N ASP A 153 9.17 12.69 -15.88
CA ASP A 153 8.54 12.54 -17.19
C ASP A 153 7.24 11.72 -17.11
N ALA A 154 7.26 10.63 -16.35
CA ALA A 154 6.07 9.83 -16.10
C ALA A 154 4.99 10.63 -15.36
N GLY A 155 5.38 11.36 -14.31
CA GLY A 155 4.49 12.22 -13.53
C GLY A 155 3.83 13.29 -14.40
N ALA A 156 4.61 14.00 -15.23
CA ALA A 156 4.08 15.02 -16.13
C ALA A 156 3.04 14.45 -17.10
N ALA A 157 3.35 13.31 -17.72
CA ALA A 157 2.43 12.62 -18.62
C ALA A 157 1.14 12.18 -17.91
N LEU A 158 1.24 11.69 -16.68
CA LEU A 158 0.09 11.21 -15.91
C LEU A 158 -0.80 12.37 -15.41
N PHE A 159 -0.22 13.45 -14.88
CA PHE A 159 -0.99 14.63 -14.45
C PHE A 159 -1.76 15.26 -15.62
N GLU A 160 -1.18 15.29 -16.82
CA GLU A 160 -1.89 15.73 -18.04
C GLU A 160 -3.12 14.87 -18.32
N GLN A 161 -3.06 13.57 -18.04
CA GLN A 161 -4.21 12.68 -18.18
C GLN A 161 -5.21 12.85 -17.05
N LEU A 162 -4.77 12.94 -15.78
CA LEU A 162 -5.65 13.17 -14.64
C LEU A 162 -6.47 14.45 -14.80
N ALA A 163 -5.87 15.51 -15.35
CA ALA A 163 -6.57 16.76 -15.64
C ALA A 163 -7.76 16.60 -16.61
N LYS A 164 -7.80 15.53 -17.41
CA LYS A 164 -8.91 15.21 -18.32
C LYS A 164 -10.03 14.41 -17.63
N GLY A 165 -9.78 13.92 -16.42
CA GLY A 165 -10.67 13.04 -15.66
C GLY A 165 -11.67 13.74 -14.75
N PHE A 166 -11.50 15.04 -14.49
CA PHE A 166 -12.48 15.83 -13.73
C PHE A 166 -13.87 15.71 -14.35
N SER A 167 -14.83 15.32 -13.52
CA SER A 167 -16.23 15.20 -13.92
C SER A 167 -16.92 16.57 -13.85
N PRO A 168 -17.85 16.88 -14.77
CA PRO A 168 -18.64 18.11 -14.70
C PRO A 168 -19.43 18.29 -13.41
N VAL A 169 -19.75 17.19 -12.71
CA VAL A 169 -20.49 17.22 -11.43
C VAL A 169 -19.58 17.29 -10.20
N GLY A 170 -18.27 17.48 -10.38
CA GLY A 170 -17.27 17.33 -9.33
C GLY A 170 -16.76 15.88 -9.22
N GLY A 171 -15.64 15.70 -8.52
CA GLY A 171 -14.95 14.41 -8.44
C GLY A 171 -14.29 13.97 -9.75
N MET A 172 -13.88 12.70 -9.81
CA MET A 172 -13.19 12.09 -10.95
C MET A 172 -14.04 10.99 -11.58
N SER A 173 -14.22 11.05 -12.92
CA SER A 173 -14.75 9.91 -13.67
C SER A 173 -13.83 8.70 -13.46
N TRP A 174 -14.40 7.49 -13.36
CA TRP A 174 -13.61 6.28 -13.17
C TRP A 174 -12.74 5.95 -14.40
N ARG A 175 -13.29 6.08 -15.61
CA ARG A 175 -12.56 5.80 -16.86
C ARG A 175 -12.92 6.74 -18.00
N LYS A 176 -12.04 6.83 -19.00
CA LYS A 176 -12.19 7.72 -20.18
C LYS A 176 -13.31 7.27 -21.09
N SER A 177 -13.40 5.97 -21.38
CA SER A 177 -14.37 5.40 -22.32
C SER A 177 -15.83 5.52 -21.85
N LYS A 178 -16.07 5.63 -20.54
CA LYS A 178 -17.41 5.74 -19.95
C LYS A 178 -17.34 6.62 -18.70
N ARG A 179 -17.79 7.87 -18.84
CA ARG A 179 -17.58 8.96 -17.85
C ARG A 179 -18.72 9.18 -16.87
N ASP A 180 -19.75 8.35 -16.93
CA ASP A 180 -20.96 8.45 -16.10
C ASP A 180 -20.76 7.94 -14.68
N PHE A 181 -19.75 7.11 -14.42
CA PHE A 181 -19.42 6.66 -13.06
C PHE A 181 -18.32 7.54 -12.46
N VAL A 182 -18.63 8.22 -11.37
CA VAL A 182 -17.70 9.07 -10.59
C VAL A 182 -17.52 8.41 -9.23
N ASN A 183 -16.29 8.08 -8.86
CA ASN A 183 -16.03 7.21 -7.71
C ASN A 183 -14.86 7.66 -6.83
N ALA A 184 -14.85 7.15 -5.60
CA ALA A 184 -13.82 7.35 -4.60
C ALA A 184 -12.45 6.84 -5.09
N ALA A 185 -12.45 5.70 -5.79
CA ALA A 185 -11.26 5.04 -6.32
C ALA A 185 -10.43 5.94 -7.24
N ALA A 186 -11.06 6.77 -8.07
CA ALA A 186 -10.36 7.73 -8.92
C ALA A 186 -10.19 9.09 -8.21
N THR A 187 -11.16 9.51 -7.40
CA THR A 187 -11.20 10.85 -6.81
C THR A 187 -10.17 11.04 -5.71
N ALA A 188 -10.16 10.17 -4.70
CA ALA A 188 -9.30 10.32 -3.54
C ALA A 188 -7.78 10.21 -3.85
N PRO A 189 -7.29 9.23 -4.63
CA PRO A 189 -5.87 9.21 -5.00
C PRO A 189 -5.47 10.38 -5.90
N THR A 190 -6.38 10.87 -6.76
CA THR A 190 -6.11 12.07 -7.56
C THR A 190 -5.98 13.30 -6.66
N ALA A 191 -6.87 13.49 -5.69
CA ALA A 191 -6.77 14.57 -4.71
C ALA A 191 -5.44 14.51 -3.95
N LEU A 192 -5.06 13.32 -3.46
CA LEU A 192 -3.77 13.12 -2.81
C LEU A 192 -2.58 13.42 -3.73
N ALA A 193 -2.65 13.05 -5.01
CA ALA A 193 -1.60 13.32 -5.98
C ALA A 193 -1.41 14.83 -6.19
N TYR A 194 -2.50 15.58 -6.38
CA TYR A 194 -2.45 17.05 -6.51
C TYR A 194 -1.92 17.72 -5.23
N ALA A 195 -2.37 17.29 -4.05
CA ALA A 195 -1.86 17.83 -2.78
C ALA A 195 -0.34 17.64 -2.66
N ARG A 196 0.17 16.46 -3.00
CA ARG A 196 1.62 16.15 -2.99
C ARG A 196 2.42 16.87 -4.07
N ALA A 197 1.78 17.23 -5.18
CA ALA A 197 2.38 18.01 -6.24
C ALA A 197 2.39 19.53 -5.95
N GLY A 198 1.88 19.96 -4.78
CA GLY A 198 1.84 21.37 -4.39
C GLY A 198 0.62 22.13 -4.89
N ASP A 199 -0.45 21.43 -5.28
CA ASP A 199 -1.74 22.01 -5.63
C ASP A 199 -2.84 21.54 -4.65
N PRO A 200 -2.83 22.05 -3.41
CA PRO A 200 -3.81 21.68 -2.40
C PRO A 200 -5.22 22.23 -2.71
N LYS A 201 -5.36 23.24 -3.60
CA LYS A 201 -6.67 23.79 -3.96
C LYS A 201 -7.47 22.83 -4.81
N THR A 202 -6.85 22.25 -5.84
CA THR A 202 -7.47 21.19 -6.64
C THR A 202 -7.80 19.97 -5.79
N ALA A 203 -6.91 19.60 -4.88
CA ALA A 203 -7.15 18.52 -3.95
C ALA A 203 -8.34 18.78 -3.00
N ALA A 204 -8.46 20.01 -2.47
CA ALA A 204 -9.57 20.41 -1.61
C ALA A 204 -10.92 20.29 -2.35
N ALA A 205 -11.02 20.82 -3.57
CA ALA A 205 -12.23 20.72 -4.37
C ALA A 205 -12.70 19.28 -4.63
N LEU A 206 -11.75 18.37 -4.89
CA LEU A 206 -12.05 16.94 -5.04
C LEU A 206 -12.54 16.30 -3.73
N MET A 207 -11.93 16.66 -2.59
CA MET A 207 -12.31 16.12 -1.29
C MET A 207 -13.60 16.74 -0.74
N ASP A 208 -13.90 18.00 -1.04
CA ASP A 208 -15.17 18.63 -0.70
C ASP A 208 -16.32 17.91 -1.43
N TRP A 209 -16.15 17.59 -2.72
CA TRP A 209 -17.11 16.75 -3.44
C TRP A 209 -17.28 15.36 -2.82
N MET A 210 -16.19 14.70 -2.40
CA MET A 210 -16.25 13.41 -1.69
C MET A 210 -17.03 13.53 -0.38
N ASN A 211 -16.79 14.61 0.38
CA ASN A 211 -17.43 14.86 1.68
C ASN A 211 -18.93 15.15 1.53
N GLU A 212 -19.33 15.83 0.46
CA GLU A 212 -20.73 16.14 0.17
C GLU A 212 -21.47 14.94 -0.41
N THR A 213 -20.84 14.20 -1.32
CA THR A 213 -21.53 13.21 -2.15
C THR A 213 -21.36 11.78 -1.64
N LEU A 214 -20.15 11.39 -1.24
CA LEU A 214 -19.80 9.99 -0.95
C LEU A 214 -19.64 9.68 0.53
N TRP A 215 -19.71 10.66 1.42
CA TRP A 215 -19.61 10.41 2.85
C TRP A 215 -20.90 9.85 3.43
N ASP A 216 -20.83 8.65 4.01
CA ASP A 216 -21.88 8.08 4.85
C ASP A 216 -21.70 8.58 6.30
N ALA A 217 -22.60 9.47 6.74
CA ALA A 217 -22.54 10.04 8.09
C ALA A 217 -22.86 9.05 9.21
N GLU A 218 -23.65 8.02 8.96
CA GLU A 218 -24.03 7.01 9.96
C GLU A 218 -22.86 6.06 10.23
N ARG A 219 -22.17 5.66 9.15
CA ARG A 219 -21.07 4.69 9.20
C ARG A 219 -19.71 5.36 9.38
N SER A 220 -19.62 6.66 9.09
CA SER A 220 -18.39 7.42 9.04
C SER A 220 -17.35 6.83 8.08
N LEU A 221 -17.81 6.45 6.88
CA LEU A 221 -17.04 5.87 5.80
C LEU A 221 -17.41 6.53 4.47
N TYR A 222 -16.57 6.38 3.46
CA TYR A 222 -16.90 6.74 2.09
C TYR A 222 -17.44 5.53 1.32
N ILE A 223 -18.59 5.70 0.67
CA ILE A 223 -19.11 4.72 -0.29
C ILE A 223 -18.34 4.80 -1.62
N ASP A 224 -18.51 3.80 -2.49
CA ASP A 224 -17.69 3.65 -3.68
C ASP A 224 -17.88 4.78 -4.70
N GLY A 225 -19.12 5.12 -5.05
CA GLY A 225 -19.35 6.14 -6.06
C GLY A 225 -20.79 6.35 -6.46
N VAL A 226 -20.98 7.08 -7.55
CA VAL A 226 -22.28 7.40 -8.14
C VAL A 226 -22.26 7.20 -9.65
N ASN A 227 -23.33 6.61 -10.17
CA ASN A 227 -23.67 6.70 -11.59
C ASN A 227 -24.48 7.97 -11.82
N VAL A 228 -23.96 8.86 -12.64
CA VAL A 228 -24.59 10.13 -13.02
C VAL A 228 -25.58 9.88 -14.15
N ARG A 229 -26.85 10.24 -13.92
CA ARG A 229 -27.98 10.06 -14.85
C ARG A 229 -28.69 11.40 -15.02
N GLY A 230 -28.15 12.24 -15.90
CA GLY A 230 -28.62 13.63 -16.00
C GLY A 230 -28.29 14.37 -14.70
N ASP A 231 -29.32 14.85 -14.01
CA ASP A 231 -29.18 15.59 -12.74
C ASP A 231 -29.37 14.69 -11.50
N GLU A 232 -29.52 13.37 -11.69
CA GLU A 232 -29.71 12.40 -10.60
C GLU A 232 -28.46 11.52 -10.37
N TYR A 233 -28.26 11.10 -9.12
CA TYR A 233 -27.23 10.15 -8.71
C TYR A 233 -27.83 8.81 -8.28
N GLU A 234 -27.37 7.75 -8.95
CA GLU A 234 -27.57 6.37 -8.51
C GLU A 234 -26.33 5.93 -7.72
N TYR A 235 -26.49 5.79 -6.41
CA TYR A 235 -25.40 5.53 -5.47
C TYR A 235 -24.97 4.05 -5.45
N GLU A 236 -23.67 3.81 -5.66
CA GLU A 236 -23.02 2.53 -5.37
C GLU A 236 -22.52 2.56 -3.91
N ARG A 237 -23.27 1.91 -3.03
CA ARG A 237 -23.10 2.00 -1.58
C ARG A 237 -22.06 1.02 -1.01
N SER A 238 -21.40 0.25 -1.87
CA SER A 238 -20.31 -0.62 -1.46
C SER A 238 -19.20 0.17 -0.76
N GLU A 239 -18.61 -0.41 0.27
CA GLU A 239 -17.54 0.20 1.06
C GLU A 239 -16.30 -0.68 0.96
N PHE A 240 -15.18 -0.09 0.54
CA PHE A 240 -13.91 -0.80 0.40
C PHE A 240 -12.81 -0.14 1.19
N THR A 241 -11.89 -0.93 1.76
CA THR A 241 -10.81 -0.42 2.63
C THR A 241 -9.89 0.56 1.88
N TYR A 242 -9.61 0.32 0.60
CA TYR A 242 -8.72 1.19 -0.18
C TYR A 242 -9.27 2.60 -0.41
N ASN A 243 -10.58 2.75 -0.62
CA ASN A 243 -11.25 4.05 -0.72
C ASN A 243 -11.05 4.86 0.56
N GLN A 244 -11.17 4.21 1.72
CA GLN A 244 -10.95 4.85 3.02
C GLN A 244 -9.48 5.25 3.19
N GLY A 245 -8.57 4.39 2.75
CA GLY A 245 -7.14 4.63 2.79
C GLY A 245 -6.74 5.91 2.06
N THR A 246 -7.09 6.02 0.79
CA THR A 246 -6.71 7.21 0.00
C THR A 246 -7.43 8.47 0.44
N ALA A 247 -8.70 8.37 0.85
CA ALA A 247 -9.40 9.50 1.44
C ALA A 247 -8.67 9.99 2.70
N LEU A 248 -8.26 9.08 3.59
CA LEU A 248 -7.46 9.41 4.77
C LEU A 248 -6.14 10.08 4.38
N GLY A 249 -5.43 9.57 3.37
CA GLY A 249 -4.20 10.18 2.86
C GLY A 249 -4.41 11.61 2.34
N ALA A 250 -5.46 11.83 1.54
CA ALA A 250 -5.81 13.14 1.01
C ALA A 250 -6.18 14.13 2.11
N LEU A 251 -7.02 13.73 3.07
CA LEU A 251 -7.41 14.55 4.22
C LEU A 251 -6.18 14.98 5.04
N LEU A 252 -5.28 14.06 5.35
CA LEU A 252 -4.07 14.41 6.12
C LEU A 252 -3.14 15.35 5.35
N SER A 253 -3.02 15.20 4.02
CA SER A 253 -2.27 16.13 3.18
C SER A 253 -2.92 17.52 3.11
N LEU A 254 -4.24 17.59 3.07
CA LEU A 254 -4.98 18.86 3.11
C LEU A 254 -4.82 19.57 4.46
N ALA A 255 -4.98 18.84 5.56
CA ALA A 255 -4.76 19.35 6.91
C ALA A 255 -3.35 19.94 7.07
N ALA A 256 -2.32 19.23 6.57
CA ALA A 256 -0.94 19.71 6.61
C ALA A 256 -0.69 20.94 5.73
N SER A 257 -1.44 21.11 4.63
CA SER A 257 -1.30 22.25 3.74
C SER A 257 -1.92 23.55 4.27
N GLY A 258 -2.87 23.45 5.22
CA GLY A 258 -3.62 24.59 5.73
C GLY A 258 -4.56 25.26 4.70
N VAL A 259 -4.81 24.60 3.56
CA VAL A 259 -5.78 25.08 2.57
C VAL A 259 -7.20 25.04 3.17
N HIS A 260 -8.02 26.03 2.81
CA HIS A 260 -9.43 26.02 3.17
C HIS A 260 -10.14 24.82 2.53
N CYS A 261 -10.92 24.10 3.33
CA CYS A 261 -11.82 23.02 2.94
C CYS A 261 -13.19 23.30 3.58
N GLU A 262 -14.28 22.86 2.96
CA GLU A 262 -15.64 23.05 3.50
C GLU A 262 -15.85 22.28 4.81
N VAL A 263 -15.13 21.16 4.97
CA VAL A 263 -15.07 20.37 6.20
C VAL A 263 -13.64 20.32 6.69
N ASP A 264 -13.43 20.49 8.00
CA ASP A 264 -12.10 20.37 8.60
C ASP A 264 -11.50 18.98 8.28
N PRO A 265 -10.36 18.93 7.57
CA PRO A 265 -9.80 17.67 7.11
C PRO A 265 -9.23 16.80 8.24
N ALA A 266 -8.75 17.40 9.34
CA ALA A 266 -8.27 16.65 10.49
C ALA A 266 -9.45 16.01 11.25
N GLU A 267 -10.51 16.78 11.51
CA GLU A 267 -11.73 16.25 12.14
C GLU A 267 -12.34 15.11 11.30
N ARG A 268 -12.43 15.30 9.98
CA ARG A 268 -12.91 14.26 9.06
C ARG A 268 -12.05 13.01 9.11
N ALA A 269 -10.72 13.14 9.15
CA ALA A 269 -9.80 12.03 9.24
C ALA A 269 -9.99 11.22 10.53
N GLU A 270 -10.20 11.88 11.68
CA GLU A 270 -10.46 11.19 12.95
C GLU A 270 -11.78 10.41 12.91
N ARG A 271 -12.84 11.03 12.40
CA ARG A 271 -14.14 10.35 12.22
C ARG A 271 -14.03 9.14 11.30
N LEU A 272 -13.26 9.25 10.22
CA LEU A 272 -13.01 8.15 9.30
C LEU A 272 -12.26 7.00 9.99
N ILE A 273 -11.26 7.29 10.83
CA ILE A 273 -10.54 6.27 11.62
C ILE A 273 -11.52 5.53 12.55
N VAL A 274 -12.44 6.25 13.20
CA VAL A 274 -13.49 5.63 14.03
C VAL A 274 -14.41 4.73 13.20
N GLY A 275 -14.84 5.18 12.01
CA GLY A 275 -15.62 4.38 11.08
C GLY A 275 -14.90 3.10 10.65
N ILE A 276 -13.62 3.21 10.30
CA ILE A 276 -12.75 2.07 9.98
C ILE A 276 -12.70 1.07 11.13
N VAL A 277 -12.46 1.54 12.36
CA VAL A 277 -12.42 0.68 13.56
C VAL A 277 -13.74 -0.07 13.74
N LYS A 278 -14.88 0.60 13.56
CA LYS A 278 -16.20 0.04 13.83
C LYS A 278 -16.69 -0.92 12.75
N HIS A 279 -16.35 -0.66 11.48
CA HIS A 279 -17.01 -1.29 10.34
C HIS A 279 -16.06 -2.05 9.39
N MET A 280 -14.75 -1.87 9.53
CA MET A 280 -13.74 -2.53 8.68
C MET A 280 -12.72 -3.32 9.52
N THR A 281 -13.13 -3.80 10.68
CA THR A 281 -12.33 -4.67 11.53
C THR A 281 -13.07 -5.94 11.92
N GLU A 282 -12.30 -6.98 12.24
CA GLU A 282 -12.76 -8.24 12.79
C GLU A 282 -11.84 -8.69 13.93
N GLU A 283 -12.32 -9.58 14.80
CA GLU A 283 -11.55 -10.08 15.94
C GLU A 283 -10.82 -11.38 15.60
N VAL A 284 -9.55 -11.47 16.00
CA VAL A 284 -8.74 -12.69 15.93
C VAL A 284 -8.15 -13.05 17.27
N GLU A 285 -7.96 -14.36 17.48
CA GLU A 285 -7.21 -14.91 18.60
C GLU A 285 -5.80 -15.27 18.12
N PHE A 286 -4.79 -14.59 18.66
CA PHE A 286 -3.39 -14.88 18.34
C PHE A 286 -2.90 -16.16 19.03
N LEU A 287 -1.76 -16.69 18.58
CA LEU A 287 -1.13 -17.87 19.19
C LEU A 287 -0.87 -17.72 20.71
N SER A 288 -0.73 -16.48 21.19
CA SER A 288 -0.62 -16.16 22.62
C SER A 288 -1.93 -16.27 23.43
N GLY A 289 -3.07 -16.56 22.80
CA GLY A 289 -4.42 -16.51 23.38
C GLY A 289 -5.03 -15.11 23.49
N ALA A 290 -4.26 -14.05 23.20
CA ALA A 290 -4.76 -12.68 23.19
C ALA A 290 -5.72 -12.43 22.01
N ARG A 291 -6.88 -11.84 22.30
CA ARG A 291 -7.83 -11.36 21.28
C ARG A 291 -7.59 -9.89 20.95
N ARG A 292 -7.56 -9.56 19.66
CA ARG A 292 -7.41 -8.18 19.16
C ARG A 292 -8.23 -8.00 17.88
N ARG A 293 -8.60 -6.74 17.62
CA ARG A 293 -9.14 -6.33 16.33
C ARG A 293 -8.02 -6.19 15.30
N ILE A 294 -8.27 -6.71 14.11
CA ILE A 294 -7.47 -6.52 12.91
C ILE A 294 -8.35 -5.95 11.81
N LEU A 295 -7.75 -5.38 10.77
CA LEU A 295 -8.50 -4.96 9.59
C LEU A 295 -9.05 -6.17 8.84
N ILE A 296 -10.19 -6.00 8.16
CA ILE A 296 -10.72 -7.04 7.27
C ILE A 296 -9.85 -7.19 6.01
N SER A 297 -9.86 -8.38 5.43
CA SER A 297 -9.29 -8.66 4.10
C SER A 297 -10.39 -8.79 3.04
N HIS A 298 -10.08 -8.47 1.78
CA HIS A 298 -11.03 -8.60 0.66
C HIS A 298 -10.73 -9.82 -0.23
N GLY A 299 -9.87 -10.73 0.23
CA GLY A 299 -9.53 -11.96 -0.47
C GLY A 299 -8.51 -11.75 -1.59
N ASP A 300 -8.77 -12.40 -2.72
CA ASP A 300 -7.87 -12.47 -3.88
C ASP A 300 -8.21 -11.42 -4.95
N GLY A 301 -7.55 -11.48 -6.09
CA GLY A 301 -7.71 -10.58 -7.21
C GLY A 301 -7.35 -9.16 -6.82
N ASP A 302 -8.14 -8.20 -7.29
CA ASP A 302 -8.00 -6.79 -6.95
C ASP A 302 -8.17 -6.54 -5.43
N GLY A 303 -9.06 -7.30 -4.79
CA GLY A 303 -9.29 -7.26 -3.33
C GLY A 303 -8.03 -7.56 -2.52
N GLY A 304 -7.09 -8.29 -3.10
CA GLY A 304 -5.79 -8.60 -2.51
C GLY A 304 -4.91 -7.37 -2.24
N LEU A 305 -5.21 -6.18 -2.78
CA LEU A 305 -4.46 -4.94 -2.51
C LEU A 305 -5.17 -3.99 -1.54
N PHE A 306 -6.48 -4.15 -1.33
CA PHE A 306 -7.31 -3.07 -0.81
C PHE A 306 -6.91 -2.63 0.61
N THR A 307 -6.70 -3.58 1.51
CA THR A 307 -6.38 -3.28 2.90
C THR A 307 -4.92 -2.86 3.07
N GLY A 308 -4.02 -3.28 2.17
CA GLY A 308 -2.65 -2.78 2.11
C GLY A 308 -2.60 -1.27 1.86
N ILE A 309 -3.44 -0.78 0.93
CA ILE A 309 -3.59 0.65 0.66
C ILE A 309 -4.09 1.39 1.89
N LEU A 310 -5.11 0.87 2.58
CA LEU A 310 -5.58 1.43 3.85
C LEU A 310 -4.46 1.53 4.88
N VAL A 311 -3.71 0.44 5.07
CA VAL A 311 -2.64 0.39 6.08
C VAL A 311 -1.56 1.43 5.80
N ARG A 312 -1.19 1.66 4.54
CA ARG A 312 -0.23 2.73 4.18
C ARG A 312 -0.63 4.08 4.77
N TYR A 313 -1.90 4.44 4.66
CA TYR A 313 -2.40 5.73 5.12
C TYR A 313 -2.79 5.76 6.60
N LEU A 314 -3.18 4.63 7.20
CA LEU A 314 -3.21 4.50 8.67
C LEU A 314 -1.82 4.71 9.28
N GLY A 315 -0.77 4.26 8.60
CA GLY A 315 0.60 4.55 8.99
C GLY A 315 1.00 6.02 8.82
N MET A 316 0.30 6.79 7.98
CA MET A 316 0.46 8.25 7.91
C MET A 316 -0.29 8.91 9.06
N ALA A 317 -1.52 8.48 9.34
CA ALA A 317 -2.33 8.95 10.47
C ALA A 317 -1.63 8.72 11.81
N ALA A 318 -1.11 7.53 12.05
CA ALA A 318 -0.37 7.17 13.27
C ALA A 318 0.85 8.07 13.54
N SER A 319 1.43 8.69 12.50
CA SER A 319 2.59 9.58 12.60
C SER A 319 2.23 11.06 12.50
N SER A 320 0.95 11.43 12.30
CA SER A 320 0.55 12.81 12.03
C SER A 320 0.41 13.60 13.34
N PRO A 321 1.18 14.68 13.57
CA PRO A 321 1.01 15.52 14.75
C PRO A 321 -0.29 16.33 14.74
N LEU A 322 -1.03 16.32 13.63
CA LEU A 322 -2.31 17.02 13.47
C LEU A 322 -3.51 16.25 14.02
N LEU A 323 -3.31 14.97 14.39
CA LEU A 323 -4.35 14.14 14.97
C LEU A 323 -4.16 13.99 16.48
N SER A 324 -5.25 13.74 17.18
CA SER A 324 -5.27 13.37 18.59
C SER A 324 -4.47 12.10 18.88
N ASP A 325 -3.97 11.98 20.12
CA ASP A 325 -3.27 10.79 20.61
C ASP A 325 -4.12 9.52 20.46
N GLU A 326 -5.44 9.64 20.67
CA GLU A 326 -6.38 8.53 20.52
C GLU A 326 -6.45 8.06 19.06
N ALA A 327 -6.64 8.97 18.10
CA ALA A 327 -6.68 8.62 16.68
C ALA A 327 -5.34 7.99 16.21
N ARG A 328 -4.20 8.53 16.67
CA ARG A 328 -2.87 7.95 16.39
C ARG A 328 -2.70 6.55 16.99
N ALA A 329 -3.18 6.34 18.21
CA ALA A 329 -3.12 5.05 18.90
C ALA A 329 -4.02 4.01 18.22
N LEU A 330 -5.23 4.38 17.80
CA LEU A 330 -6.13 3.50 17.04
C LEU A 330 -5.48 3.09 15.71
N ALA A 331 -4.97 4.05 14.94
CA ALA A 331 -4.33 3.78 13.66
C ALA A 331 -3.12 2.85 13.80
N SER A 332 -2.19 3.15 14.73
CA SER A 332 -1.01 2.30 14.96
C SER A 332 -1.37 0.90 15.46
N THR A 333 -2.38 0.77 16.34
CA THR A 333 -2.85 -0.52 16.84
C THR A 333 -3.39 -1.41 15.73
N LEU A 334 -4.16 -0.84 14.79
CA LEU A 334 -4.65 -1.59 13.63
C LEU A 334 -3.52 -2.05 12.71
N VAL A 335 -2.52 -1.20 12.45
CA VAL A 335 -1.35 -1.58 11.65
C VAL A 335 -0.60 -2.75 12.31
N TYR A 336 -0.24 -2.65 13.59
CA TYR A 336 0.54 -3.67 14.26
C TYR A 336 -0.23 -4.99 14.45
N SER A 337 -1.52 -4.93 14.79
CA SER A 337 -2.33 -6.13 14.98
C SER A 337 -2.54 -6.87 13.67
N THR A 338 -2.77 -6.14 12.57
CA THR A 338 -2.93 -6.73 11.23
C THR A 338 -1.61 -7.33 10.73
N ALA A 339 -0.49 -6.64 10.90
CA ALA A 339 0.84 -7.17 10.58
C ALA A 339 1.16 -8.46 11.36
N ARG A 340 0.78 -8.50 12.65
CA ARG A 340 0.94 -9.69 13.48
C ARG A 340 0.11 -10.86 12.97
N ALA A 341 -1.16 -10.64 12.62
CA ALA A 341 -2.03 -11.70 12.11
C ALA A 341 -1.48 -12.32 10.83
N LEU A 342 -1.00 -11.48 9.90
CA LEU A 342 -0.34 -11.94 8.68
C LEU A 342 0.93 -12.74 8.96
N TRP A 343 1.74 -12.30 9.92
CA TRP A 343 2.98 -12.99 10.26
C TRP A 343 2.71 -14.35 10.92
N GLU A 344 1.76 -14.44 11.86
CA GLU A 344 1.38 -15.71 12.51
C GLU A 344 0.68 -16.67 11.54
N GLY A 345 -0.02 -16.14 10.53
CA GLY A 345 -0.70 -16.92 9.50
C GLY A 345 0.16 -17.27 8.27
N ARG A 346 1.45 -16.92 8.24
CA ARG A 346 2.32 -17.13 7.08
C ARG A 346 2.62 -18.62 6.82
N ARG A 347 3.03 -18.93 5.59
CA ARG A 347 3.67 -20.20 5.21
C ARG A 347 5.10 -19.94 4.77
N GLU A 348 6.05 -20.67 5.31
CA GLU A 348 7.43 -20.70 4.81
C GLU A 348 7.60 -21.87 3.83
N PHE A 349 8.38 -21.66 2.77
CA PHE A 349 8.67 -22.68 1.77
C PHE A 349 10.04 -22.41 1.13
N ASP A 350 10.70 -23.44 0.62
CA ASP A 350 11.95 -23.30 -0.13
C ASP A 350 11.65 -23.39 -1.65
N PRO A 351 11.89 -22.31 -2.41
CA PRO A 351 11.54 -22.25 -3.84
C PRO A 351 12.41 -23.17 -4.70
N ASN A 352 13.55 -23.67 -4.19
CA ASN A 352 14.49 -24.50 -4.93
C ASN A 352 14.35 -25.99 -4.60
N LEU A 353 13.33 -26.39 -3.83
CA LEU A 353 13.05 -27.81 -3.62
C LEU A 353 12.74 -28.50 -4.95
N PRO A 354 13.36 -29.66 -5.22
CA PRO A 354 13.08 -30.44 -6.43
C PRO A 354 11.74 -31.17 -6.27
N MET A 355 10.63 -30.44 -6.31
CA MET A 355 9.26 -30.95 -6.10
C MET A 355 8.84 -32.03 -7.12
N ASN A 356 9.65 -32.24 -8.16
CA ASN A 356 9.52 -33.30 -9.15
C ASN A 356 10.15 -34.64 -8.72
N GLU A 357 10.89 -34.69 -7.62
CA GLU A 357 11.50 -35.90 -7.07
C GLU A 357 10.55 -36.60 -6.08
N TYR A 358 10.52 -37.94 -6.11
CA TYR A 358 9.67 -38.72 -5.22
C TYR A 358 10.17 -38.67 -3.77
N GLY A 359 9.27 -38.39 -2.82
CA GLY A 359 9.59 -38.38 -1.39
C GLY A 359 10.03 -37.03 -0.81
N ILE A 360 10.01 -35.95 -1.60
CA ILE A 360 10.26 -34.59 -1.09
C ILE A 360 9.06 -34.10 -0.29
N ASP A 361 9.29 -33.68 0.96
CA ASP A 361 8.29 -33.01 1.79
C ASP A 361 8.13 -31.55 1.30
N PRO A 362 6.93 -31.13 0.88
CA PRO A 362 6.66 -29.74 0.47
C PRO A 362 6.95 -28.68 1.55
N ASN A 363 7.10 -29.08 2.81
CA ASN A 363 7.42 -28.19 3.93
C ASN A 363 8.91 -28.23 4.32
N GLU A 364 9.74 -29.01 3.63
CA GLU A 364 11.19 -29.04 3.86
C GLU A 364 11.82 -27.70 3.46
N ILE A 365 12.81 -27.23 4.21
CA ILE A 365 13.62 -26.05 3.88
C ILE A 365 15.08 -26.48 3.82
N ARG A 366 15.71 -26.43 2.64
CA ARG A 366 17.12 -26.79 2.44
C ARG A 366 18.02 -25.57 2.25
N GLY A 367 17.48 -24.50 1.66
CA GLY A 367 18.16 -23.26 1.35
C GLY A 367 17.48 -22.04 1.98
N LYS A 368 17.31 -20.98 1.20
CA LYS A 368 16.65 -19.74 1.63
C LYS A 368 15.14 -19.96 1.67
N ALA A 369 14.55 -19.91 2.86
CA ALA A 369 13.10 -19.89 3.02
C ALA A 369 12.53 -18.57 2.47
N LEU A 370 11.51 -18.68 1.63
CA LEU A 370 10.61 -17.59 1.27
C LEU A 370 9.29 -17.74 2.04
N VAL A 371 8.55 -16.65 2.10
CA VAL A 371 7.33 -16.52 2.90
C VAL A 371 6.15 -16.19 1.99
N GLN A 372 5.05 -16.88 2.21
CA GLN A 372 3.76 -16.64 1.58
C GLN A 372 2.74 -16.22 2.62
N PHE A 373 1.98 -15.19 2.28
CA PHE A 373 0.98 -14.59 3.16
C PHE A 373 -0.43 -14.90 2.69
N SER A 374 -1.32 -15.12 3.65
CA SER A 374 -2.72 -15.41 3.36
C SER A 374 -3.44 -14.18 2.80
N PRO A 375 -4.27 -14.33 1.75
CA PRO A 375 -5.19 -13.29 1.31
C PRO A 375 -6.35 -13.08 2.29
N ARG A 376 -6.49 -13.95 3.30
CA ARG A 376 -7.47 -13.85 4.38
C ARG A 376 -6.77 -13.72 5.73
N PHE A 377 -6.89 -12.57 6.40
CA PHE A 377 -6.05 -12.30 7.59
C PHE A 377 -6.43 -13.13 8.82
N THR A 378 -7.63 -13.72 8.84
CA THR A 378 -8.13 -14.58 9.91
C THR A 378 -7.81 -16.07 9.71
N GLU A 379 -7.29 -16.44 8.54
CA GLU A 379 -6.99 -17.82 8.21
C GLU A 379 -5.51 -17.98 7.84
N PRO A 380 -4.79 -18.99 8.37
CA PRO A 380 -3.42 -19.24 7.98
C PRO A 380 -3.34 -19.67 6.51
N MET A 381 -2.24 -19.30 5.85
CA MET A 381 -1.97 -19.55 4.43
C MET A 381 -2.13 -21.03 4.04
N SER A 382 -1.78 -21.95 4.95
CA SER A 382 -1.92 -23.40 4.74
C SER A 382 -3.37 -23.89 4.61
N LYS A 383 -4.34 -23.16 5.17
CA LYS A 383 -5.77 -23.46 5.02
C LYS A 383 -6.38 -22.83 3.76
N VAL A 384 -5.88 -21.66 3.38
CA VAL A 384 -6.43 -20.89 2.26
C VAL A 384 -5.91 -21.36 0.92
N VAL A 385 -4.59 -21.61 0.82
CA VAL A 385 -3.95 -21.97 -0.45
C VAL A 385 -3.24 -23.32 -0.30
N LYS A 386 -3.73 -24.33 -1.04
CA LYS A 386 -3.10 -25.65 -1.10
C LYS A 386 -1.67 -25.55 -1.68
N PRO A 387 -0.74 -26.41 -1.25
CA PRO A 387 0.58 -26.50 -1.90
C PRO A 387 0.46 -26.64 -3.42
N GLY A 388 1.25 -25.87 -4.17
CA GLY A 388 1.25 -25.86 -5.63
C GLY A 388 0.12 -25.09 -6.31
N ALA A 389 -0.88 -24.61 -5.57
CA ALA A 389 -1.89 -23.70 -6.12
C ALA A 389 -1.28 -22.31 -6.43
N PRO A 390 -1.76 -21.60 -7.47
CA PRO A 390 -1.29 -20.26 -7.78
C PRO A 390 -1.50 -19.31 -6.60
N VAL A 391 -0.46 -18.53 -6.30
CA VAL A 391 -0.51 -17.40 -5.36
C VAL A 391 -0.47 -16.12 -6.18
N GLU A 392 -1.42 -15.22 -5.94
CA GLU A 392 -1.50 -13.95 -6.68
C GLU A 392 -0.59 -12.87 -6.07
N LEU A 393 -0.08 -12.00 -6.94
CA LEU A 393 0.82 -10.91 -6.57
C LEU A 393 0.15 -9.90 -5.64
N SER A 394 -1.12 -9.58 -5.87
CA SER A 394 -1.88 -8.56 -5.13
C SER A 394 -1.82 -8.79 -3.62
N ALA A 395 -2.20 -9.99 -3.17
CA ALA A 395 -2.19 -10.38 -1.76
C ALA A 395 -0.80 -10.29 -1.11
N GLN A 396 0.25 -10.64 -1.86
CA GLN A 396 1.64 -10.58 -1.35
C GLN A 396 2.15 -9.14 -1.28
N VAL A 397 1.82 -8.29 -2.27
CA VAL A 397 2.13 -6.84 -2.26
C VAL A 397 1.41 -6.12 -1.12
N GLN A 398 0.17 -6.51 -0.81
CA GLN A 398 -0.55 -6.02 0.37
C GLN A 398 0.19 -6.39 1.66
N ALA A 399 0.57 -7.66 1.82
CA ALA A 399 1.31 -8.08 3.01
C ALA A 399 2.62 -7.30 3.15
N TRP A 400 3.37 -7.13 2.06
CA TRP A 400 4.60 -6.35 2.04
C TRP A 400 4.36 -4.88 2.45
N THR A 401 3.34 -4.22 1.90
CA THR A 401 2.95 -2.85 2.29
C THR A 401 2.65 -2.77 3.80
N ILE A 402 1.96 -3.77 4.36
CA ILE A 402 1.60 -3.82 5.78
C ILE A 402 2.85 -3.94 6.66
N PHE A 403 3.79 -4.82 6.30
CA PHE A 403 5.03 -4.99 7.05
C PHE A 403 5.95 -3.77 6.97
N GLU A 404 6.10 -3.16 5.79
CA GLU A 404 6.90 -1.94 5.65
C GLU A 404 6.32 -0.79 6.46
N THR A 405 5.00 -0.67 6.49
CA THR A 405 4.32 0.34 7.32
C THR A 405 4.56 0.07 8.81
N ALA A 406 4.42 -1.18 9.27
CA ALA A 406 4.69 -1.55 10.65
C ALA A 406 6.16 -1.29 11.04
N ALA A 407 7.10 -1.66 10.18
CA ALA A 407 8.53 -1.43 10.38
C ALA A 407 8.87 0.06 10.47
N ARG A 408 8.29 0.89 9.59
CA ARG A 408 8.47 2.35 9.65
C ARG A 408 7.96 2.95 10.96
N LEU A 409 6.78 2.54 11.43
CA LEU A 409 6.24 3.02 12.70
C LEU A 409 7.08 2.56 13.89
N ALA A 410 7.50 1.29 13.91
CA ALA A 410 8.33 0.76 14.99
C ALA A 410 9.69 1.46 15.06
N HIS A 411 10.31 1.72 13.91
CA HIS A 411 11.57 2.46 13.84
C HIS A 411 11.41 3.91 14.34
N ALA A 412 10.34 4.61 13.96
CA ALA A 412 10.08 5.97 14.46
C ALA A 412 9.89 5.99 15.99
N ARG A 413 9.21 4.99 16.57
CA ARG A 413 9.07 4.85 18.03
C ARG A 413 10.41 4.57 18.71
N TYR A 414 11.26 3.76 18.08
CA TYR A 414 12.62 3.50 18.56
C TYR A 414 13.47 4.78 18.59
N LEU A 415 13.44 5.61 17.53
CA LEU A 415 14.15 6.89 17.53
C LEU A 415 13.64 7.83 18.62
N ALA A 416 12.32 7.95 18.76
CA ALA A 416 11.69 8.78 19.78
C ALA A 416 12.05 8.35 21.21
N SER A 417 12.22 7.05 21.47
CA SER A 417 12.63 6.55 22.80
C SER A 417 14.12 6.76 23.09
N HIS A 418 14.94 7.03 22.08
CA HIS A 418 16.38 7.26 22.20
C HIS A 418 16.77 8.74 22.05
N GLY A 419 15.79 9.65 21.96
CA GLY A 419 16.00 11.10 21.94
C GLY A 419 16.59 11.64 20.62
N PHE A 420 16.37 10.94 19.51
CA PHE A 420 16.74 11.37 18.16
C PHE A 420 15.63 12.13 17.44
#